data_AF-A0A4Q1JT24-F1
#
_entry.id   AF-A0A4Q1JT24-F1
#
_cell.length_a   1.000
_cell.length_b   1.000
_cell.length_c   1.000
_cell.angle_alpha   90.00
_cell.angle_beta   90.00
_cell.angle_gamma   90.00
#
_symmetry.space_group_name_H-M   'P 1'
#
loop_
_entity.id
_entity.type
_entity.pdbx_description
1 polymer ?
#
loop_
_entity_poly.entity_id
_entity_poly.type
_entity_poly.pdbx_seq_one_letter_code
_entity_poly.pdbx_strand_id
1 'polypeptide(L)'
;MRALLLVACVLAVSQPDIGKCQARATDVSQRAAAQRIHQQQQRLKALELRGRARHYASLRRARPGPRPFDLAVPQQGPPRITTDSDSSPQAITAETAINLAALGFDASDVAHAEKAGIDLVKAARHVFSGSPTAQELVLLADTVVVARAVPASPQSPRQDGFLSELRFEVLERIKGTSSSGSQISVPLRSGTNPDGTRLRVTSEPTVVQGATYLLILSKNWYQQLTVESGKRPSTPPSASVLSVYQLGDDGSLLHRSGGSTSGIALRSVTEVAHIHERLRGALNAWD
;
A
#
# COMPACT_ATOMS: atom_id res chain seq x y z
N MET A 1 55.72 -40.86 39.67
CA MET A 1 56.09 -39.42 39.71
C MET A 1 56.09 -38.89 38.29
N ARG A 2 55.21 -37.90 38.04
CA ARG A 2 55.11 -36.94 36.92
C ARG A 2 55.81 -37.29 35.59
N ALA A 3 54.98 -37.68 34.63
CA ALA A 3 55.24 -37.60 33.20
C ALA A 3 55.31 -36.14 32.74
N LEU A 4 56.34 -35.81 31.97
CA LEU A 4 56.49 -34.58 31.21
C LEU A 4 56.57 -35.02 29.74
N LEU A 5 55.49 -34.82 28.99
CA LEU A 5 55.48 -35.00 27.54
C LEU A 5 54.76 -33.79 26.96
N LEU A 6 55.55 -32.90 26.37
CA LEU A 6 55.09 -31.78 25.56
C LEU A 6 54.31 -32.36 24.36
N VAL A 7 53.00 -32.13 24.33
CA VAL A 7 52.17 -32.32 23.14
C VAL A 7 51.77 -30.95 22.64
N ALA A 8 52.26 -30.61 21.45
CA ALA A 8 51.79 -29.49 20.67
C ALA A 8 50.35 -29.78 20.20
N CYS A 9 49.37 -29.05 20.73
CA CYS A 9 48.04 -28.95 20.12
C CYS A 9 47.95 -27.64 19.34
N VAL A 10 48.11 -27.77 18.02
CA VAL A 10 47.71 -26.76 17.04
C VAL A 10 46.20 -26.60 17.13
N LEU A 11 45.73 -25.48 17.65
CA LEU A 11 44.35 -25.03 17.44
C LEU A 11 44.26 -24.43 16.04
N ALA A 12 43.84 -25.25 15.07
CA ALA A 12 43.35 -24.77 13.80
C ALA A 12 42.03 -24.02 14.03
N VAL A 13 42.11 -22.71 14.23
CA VAL A 13 40.96 -21.82 14.13
C VAL A 13 40.59 -21.75 12.65
N SER A 14 39.60 -22.54 12.21
CA SER A 14 38.97 -22.36 10.91
C SER A 14 38.39 -20.94 10.84
N GLN A 15 39.07 -20.06 10.11
CA GLN A 15 38.49 -18.80 9.68
C GLN A 15 37.22 -19.12 8.88
N PRO A 16 36.05 -18.56 9.21
CA PRO A 16 34.90 -18.64 8.32
C PRO A 16 35.29 -18.00 7.00
N ASP A 17 35.00 -18.68 5.91
CA ASP A 17 35.42 -18.37 4.54
C ASP A 17 34.72 -17.07 4.06
N ILE A 18 35.28 -15.91 4.43
CA ILE A 18 34.73 -14.56 4.18
C ILE A 18 34.36 -14.36 2.71
N GLY A 19 35.12 -14.98 1.78
CA GLY A 19 34.86 -14.94 0.34
C GLY A 19 33.54 -15.61 -0.08
N LYS A 20 33.15 -16.72 0.58
CA LYS A 20 31.87 -17.41 0.30
C LYS A 20 30.68 -16.62 0.83
N CYS A 21 30.84 -15.94 1.98
CA CYS A 21 29.82 -15.05 2.53
C CYS A 21 29.60 -13.81 1.65
N GLN A 22 30.68 -13.21 1.13
CA GLN A 22 30.61 -12.06 0.22
C GLN A 22 30.01 -12.43 -1.15
N ALA A 23 30.42 -13.56 -1.75
CA ALA A 23 29.84 -14.03 -3.02
C ALA A 23 28.34 -14.33 -2.90
N ARG A 24 27.91 -14.95 -1.80
CA ARG A 24 26.49 -15.24 -1.52
C ARG A 24 25.68 -13.96 -1.24
N ALA A 25 26.26 -12.98 -0.55
CA ALA A 25 25.61 -11.69 -0.31
C ALA A 25 25.42 -10.88 -1.61
N THR A 26 26.40 -10.94 -2.52
CA THR A 26 26.32 -10.31 -3.85
C THR A 26 25.24 -10.97 -4.72
N ASP A 27 25.15 -12.30 -4.74
CA ASP A 27 24.12 -13.05 -5.49
C ASP A 27 22.70 -12.76 -4.96
N VAL A 28 22.50 -12.75 -3.64
CA VAL A 28 21.20 -12.37 -3.03
C VAL A 28 20.82 -10.93 -3.38
N SER A 29 21.77 -10.00 -3.34
CA SER A 29 21.53 -8.58 -3.68
C SER A 29 21.17 -8.40 -5.15
N GLN A 30 21.86 -9.12 -6.05
CA GLN A 30 21.57 -9.09 -7.49
C GLN A 30 20.19 -9.68 -7.81
N ARG A 31 19.82 -10.81 -7.19
CA ARG A 31 18.48 -11.40 -7.35
C ARG A 31 17.38 -10.47 -6.82
N ALA A 32 17.59 -9.83 -5.68
CA ALA A 32 16.65 -8.87 -5.13
C ALA A 32 16.50 -7.64 -6.06
N ALA A 33 17.59 -7.15 -6.65
CA ALA A 33 17.54 -6.06 -7.62
C ALA A 33 16.78 -6.47 -8.90
N ALA A 34 17.05 -7.66 -9.45
CA ALA A 34 16.35 -8.18 -10.61
C ALA A 34 14.84 -8.37 -10.35
N GLN A 35 14.47 -8.87 -9.18
CA GLN A 35 13.06 -8.98 -8.76
C GLN A 35 12.38 -7.62 -8.66
N ARG A 36 13.05 -6.61 -8.08
CA ARG A 36 12.51 -5.24 -8.02
C ARG A 36 12.30 -4.65 -9.41
N ILE A 37 13.25 -4.83 -10.32
CA ILE A 37 13.14 -4.36 -11.71
C ILE A 37 11.96 -5.05 -12.39
N HIS A 38 11.85 -6.38 -12.26
CA HIS A 38 10.75 -7.15 -12.83
C HIS A 38 9.40 -6.69 -12.29
N GLN A 39 9.28 -6.53 -10.96
CA GLN A 39 8.07 -6.03 -10.33
C GLN A 39 7.73 -4.63 -10.84
N GLN A 40 8.67 -3.69 -10.88
CA GLN A 40 8.42 -2.34 -11.41
C GLN A 40 7.93 -2.35 -12.87
N GLN A 41 8.51 -3.20 -13.72
CA GLN A 41 8.07 -3.36 -15.11
C GLN A 41 6.63 -3.87 -15.20
N GLN A 42 6.26 -4.86 -14.37
CA GLN A 42 4.87 -5.35 -14.29
C GLN A 42 3.90 -4.23 -13.89
N ARG A 43 4.27 -3.42 -12.89
CA ARG A 43 3.45 -2.30 -12.42
C ARG A 43 3.26 -1.22 -13.48
N LEU A 44 4.33 -0.89 -14.22
CA LEU A 44 4.27 0.06 -15.34
C LEU A 44 3.40 -0.46 -16.49
N LYS A 45 3.55 -1.73 -16.86
CA LYS A 45 2.69 -2.38 -17.87
C LYS A 45 1.22 -2.34 -17.45
N ALA A 46 0.92 -2.55 -16.17
CA ALA A 46 -0.44 -2.43 -15.67
C ALA A 46 -0.98 -0.99 -15.78
N LEU A 47 -0.15 0.03 -15.54
CA LEU A 47 -0.53 1.42 -15.78
C LEU A 47 -0.82 1.70 -17.26
N GLU A 48 -0.03 1.15 -18.18
CA GLU A 48 -0.28 1.25 -19.63
C GLU A 48 -1.63 0.63 -20.01
N LEU A 49 -1.89 -0.60 -19.57
CA LEU A 49 -3.16 -1.29 -19.81
C LEU A 49 -4.37 -0.57 -19.21
N ARG A 50 -4.17 0.20 -18.14
CA ARG A 50 -5.18 1.05 -17.50
C ARG A 50 -5.29 2.45 -18.11
N GLY A 51 -4.50 2.78 -19.14
CA GLY A 51 -4.46 4.13 -19.72
C GLY A 51 -3.86 5.21 -18.82
N ARG A 52 -3.12 4.81 -17.77
CA ARG A 52 -2.51 5.70 -16.75
C ARG A 52 -1.02 5.98 -17.00
N ALA A 53 -0.42 5.45 -18.07
CA ALA A 53 0.98 5.71 -18.41
C ALA A 53 1.30 7.21 -18.54
N ARG A 54 0.36 8.01 -19.05
CA ARG A 54 0.49 9.47 -19.15
C ARG A 54 0.55 10.17 -17.77
N HIS A 55 -0.11 9.63 -16.74
CA HIS A 55 -0.05 10.18 -15.37
C HIS A 55 1.34 9.92 -14.77
N TYR A 56 1.86 8.70 -14.94
CA TYR A 56 3.24 8.39 -14.56
C TYR A 56 4.26 9.30 -15.28
N ALA A 57 4.11 9.47 -16.59
CA ALA A 57 5.01 10.31 -17.39
C ALA A 57 4.93 11.80 -17.03
N SER A 58 3.76 12.32 -16.62
CA SER A 58 3.65 13.70 -16.14
C SER A 58 4.33 13.86 -14.78
N LEU A 59 4.09 12.94 -13.83
CA LEU A 59 4.72 12.93 -12.51
C LEU A 59 6.25 12.90 -12.58
N ARG A 60 6.81 12.06 -13.46
CA ARG A 60 8.28 11.96 -13.66
C ARG A 60 8.90 13.23 -14.25
N ARG A 61 8.14 14.01 -15.03
CA ARG A 61 8.60 15.28 -15.62
C ARG A 61 8.50 16.44 -14.64
N ALA A 62 7.49 16.44 -13.77
CA ALA A 62 7.24 17.56 -12.85
C ALA A 62 8.37 17.77 -11.84
N ARG A 63 8.88 16.67 -11.24
CA ARG A 63 10.00 16.71 -10.28
C ARG A 63 10.82 15.42 -10.39
N PRO A 64 11.79 15.36 -11.33
CA PRO A 64 12.53 14.13 -11.56
C PRO A 64 13.36 13.75 -10.32
N GLY A 65 12.98 12.67 -9.64
CA GLY A 65 13.86 11.95 -8.71
C GLY A 65 14.80 10.99 -9.45
N PRO A 66 15.76 10.36 -8.74
CA PRO A 66 16.69 9.39 -9.32
C PRO A 66 15.96 8.35 -10.17
N ARG A 67 16.58 7.95 -11.28
CA ARG A 67 15.97 6.99 -12.21
C ARG A 67 15.93 5.61 -11.54
N PRO A 68 15.05 4.70 -11.99
CA PRO A 68 14.94 3.34 -11.43
C PRO A 68 16.29 2.60 -11.32
N PHE A 69 17.25 2.93 -12.19
CA PHE A 69 18.54 2.27 -12.30
C PHE A 69 19.66 2.91 -11.46
N ASP A 70 19.42 4.09 -10.86
CA ASP A 70 20.44 4.79 -10.07
C ASP A 70 20.57 4.24 -8.64
N LEU A 71 19.66 3.36 -8.21
CA LEU A 71 19.65 2.73 -6.87
C LEU A 71 20.46 1.42 -6.80
N ALA A 72 21.15 1.03 -7.88
CA ALA A 72 21.93 -0.21 -7.94
C ALA A 72 23.40 -0.06 -7.50
N VAL A 73 23.82 1.11 -7.00
CA VAL A 73 25.17 1.29 -6.43
C VAL A 73 25.10 1.18 -4.91
N PRO A 74 25.79 0.23 -4.26
CA PRO A 74 25.89 0.23 -2.81
C PRO A 74 26.68 1.48 -2.39
N GLN A 75 25.99 2.51 -1.89
CA GLN A 75 26.67 3.59 -1.21
C GLN A 75 27.21 3.06 0.12
N GLN A 76 28.48 2.64 0.10
CA GLN A 76 29.28 2.44 1.30
C GLN A 76 29.58 3.80 1.92
N GLY A 77 28.66 4.28 2.76
CA GLY A 77 28.85 5.43 3.62
C GLY A 77 28.04 5.25 4.90
N PRO A 78 28.51 5.75 6.06
CA PRO A 78 27.76 5.63 7.31
C PRO A 78 26.40 6.30 7.16
N PRO A 79 25.35 5.79 7.83
CA PRO A 79 24.00 6.32 7.73
C PRO A 79 24.01 7.79 8.17
N ARG A 80 23.84 8.71 7.21
CA ARG A 80 23.51 10.09 7.53
C ARG A 80 22.08 10.10 8.05
N ILE A 81 21.93 10.23 9.36
CA ILE A 81 20.68 10.65 9.98
C ILE A 81 20.46 12.09 9.53
N THR A 82 19.72 12.28 8.43
CA THR A 82 19.18 13.58 8.07
C THR A 82 17.94 13.79 8.92
N THR A 83 18.04 14.71 9.87
CA THR A 83 16.87 15.29 10.52
C THR A 83 16.06 16.03 9.46
N ASP A 84 14.91 15.47 9.08
CA ASP A 84 13.96 16.05 8.12
C ASP A 84 13.50 17.43 8.61
N SER A 85 14.25 18.45 8.21
CA SER A 85 13.82 19.85 8.27
C SER A 85 13.15 20.16 6.93
N ASP A 86 11.99 19.55 6.72
CA ASP A 86 11.25 19.51 5.46
C ASP A 86 10.53 20.84 5.18
N SER A 87 11.13 21.68 4.33
CA SER A 87 10.42 22.76 3.63
C SER A 87 10.75 22.81 2.13
N SER A 88 11.47 21.80 1.62
CA SER A 88 11.78 21.69 0.18
C SER A 88 10.90 20.64 -0.50
N PRO A 89 10.32 20.96 -1.68
CA PRO A 89 9.74 20.00 -2.62
C PRO A 89 10.48 18.67 -2.72
N GLN A 90 9.88 17.57 -2.24
CA GLN A 90 10.51 16.25 -2.36
C GLN A 90 10.55 15.80 -3.83
N ALA A 91 11.66 15.17 -4.23
CA ALA A 91 11.81 14.61 -5.57
C ALA A 91 10.89 13.40 -5.77
N ILE A 92 10.26 13.27 -6.93
CA ILE A 92 9.35 12.16 -7.23
C ILE A 92 10.16 10.98 -7.78
N THR A 93 10.38 9.98 -6.93
CA THR A 93 11.01 8.72 -7.35
C THR A 93 10.12 7.96 -8.34
N ALA A 94 10.69 7.02 -9.08
CA ALA A 94 9.90 6.19 -9.99
C ALA A 94 8.81 5.38 -9.25
N GLU A 95 9.12 4.85 -8.08
CA GLU A 95 8.18 4.11 -7.25
C GLU A 95 7.02 4.99 -6.79
N THR A 96 7.31 6.18 -6.27
CA THR A 96 6.25 7.12 -5.84
C THR A 96 5.39 7.58 -7.02
N ALA A 97 6.00 7.80 -8.20
CA ALA A 97 5.25 8.12 -9.42
C ALA A 97 4.32 6.97 -9.85
N ILE A 98 4.78 5.72 -9.78
CA ILE A 98 3.94 4.54 -10.07
C ILE A 98 2.79 4.46 -9.06
N ASN A 99 3.08 4.63 -7.77
CA ASN A 99 2.09 4.59 -6.69
C ASN A 99 1.00 5.66 -6.87
N LEU A 100 1.39 6.91 -7.11
CA LEU A 100 0.46 8.02 -7.35
C LEU A 100 -0.37 7.81 -8.62
N ALA A 101 0.26 7.42 -9.73
CA ALA A 101 -0.44 7.13 -10.98
C ALA A 101 -1.42 5.94 -10.84
N ALA A 102 -1.05 4.93 -10.05
CA ALA A 102 -1.90 3.78 -9.77
C ALA A 102 -3.15 4.15 -8.98
N LEU A 103 -3.00 5.07 -8.01
CA LEU A 103 -4.10 5.69 -7.25
C LEU A 103 -4.92 6.68 -8.10
N GLY A 104 -4.40 7.08 -9.25
CA GLY A 104 -5.09 7.89 -10.25
C GLY A 104 -4.61 9.34 -10.34
N PHE A 105 -3.69 9.75 -9.47
CA PHE A 105 -3.13 11.10 -9.45
C PHE A 105 -2.15 11.36 -10.60
N ASP A 106 -2.06 12.61 -11.01
CA ASP A 106 -1.04 13.08 -11.94
C ASP A 106 -0.28 14.33 -11.42
N ALA A 107 0.61 14.89 -12.24
CA ALA A 107 1.38 16.07 -11.86
C ALA A 107 0.53 17.31 -11.55
N SER A 108 -0.64 17.45 -12.18
CA SER A 108 -1.53 18.58 -11.94
C SER A 108 -2.18 18.48 -10.56
N ASP A 109 -2.52 17.27 -10.11
CA ASP A 109 -3.03 17.02 -8.77
C ASP A 109 -1.98 17.34 -7.70
N VAL A 110 -0.73 16.92 -7.93
CA VAL A 110 0.40 17.23 -7.04
C VAL A 110 0.61 18.74 -6.95
N ALA A 111 0.66 19.44 -8.09
CA ALA A 111 0.84 20.89 -8.11
C ALA A 111 -0.33 21.64 -7.47
N HIS A 112 -1.55 21.12 -7.58
CA HIS A 112 -2.73 21.72 -6.96
C HIS A 112 -2.76 21.52 -5.44
N ALA A 113 -2.43 20.33 -4.95
CA ALA A 113 -2.31 20.04 -3.52
C ALA A 113 -1.24 20.91 -2.85
N GLU A 114 -0.13 21.14 -3.54
CA GLU A 114 0.97 21.97 -3.03
C GLU A 114 0.55 23.42 -2.82
N LYS A 115 -0.30 23.98 -3.69
CA LYS A 115 -0.86 25.33 -3.48
C LYS A 115 -1.71 25.41 -2.21
N ALA A 116 -2.29 24.28 -1.79
CA ALA A 116 -3.02 24.15 -0.54
C ALA A 116 -2.13 23.71 0.65
N GLY A 117 -0.80 23.68 0.48
CA GLY A 117 0.15 23.28 1.53
C GLY A 117 0.18 21.78 1.83
N ILE A 118 -0.28 20.94 0.89
CA ILE A 118 -0.37 19.48 1.05
C ILE A 118 0.68 18.79 0.17
N ASP A 119 1.48 17.92 0.78
CA ASP A 119 2.48 17.13 0.07
C ASP A 119 1.95 15.71 -0.24
N LEU A 120 1.40 15.54 -1.44
CA LEU A 120 0.93 14.25 -1.94
C LEU A 120 2.05 13.21 -2.10
N VAL A 121 3.27 13.65 -2.38
CA VAL A 121 4.43 12.77 -2.59
C VAL A 121 4.81 12.14 -1.26
N LYS A 122 4.88 12.95 -0.21
CA LYS A 122 5.11 12.50 1.17
C LYS A 122 3.99 11.57 1.65
N ALA A 123 2.73 11.97 1.45
CA ALA A 123 1.58 11.14 1.81
C ALA A 123 1.63 9.74 1.17
N ALA A 124 1.91 9.67 -0.13
CA ALA A 124 2.05 8.39 -0.83
C ALA A 124 3.21 7.55 -0.26
N ARG A 125 4.36 8.16 0.01
CA ARG A 125 5.50 7.45 0.62
C ARG A 125 5.12 6.87 1.98
N HIS A 126 4.44 7.61 2.84
CA HIS A 126 4.01 7.12 4.15
C HIS A 126 3.01 5.96 4.05
N VAL A 127 1.99 6.08 3.18
CA VAL A 127 1.01 5.01 2.96
C VAL A 127 1.68 3.73 2.46
N PHE A 128 2.55 3.81 1.45
CA PHE A 128 3.17 2.61 0.88
C PHE A 128 4.37 2.08 1.68
N SER A 129 4.96 2.87 2.59
CA SER A 129 5.95 2.40 3.57
C SER A 129 5.33 1.86 4.87
N GLY A 130 4.00 1.94 5.01
CA GLY A 130 3.28 1.39 6.16
C GLY A 130 3.25 2.29 7.40
N SER A 131 3.55 3.58 7.25
CA SER A 131 3.48 4.58 8.33
C SER A 131 2.52 5.75 8.04
N PRO A 132 1.30 5.53 7.51
CA PRO A 132 0.42 6.65 7.18
C PRO A 132 -0.29 7.25 8.39
N THR A 133 -0.58 8.54 8.29
CA THR A 133 -1.60 9.20 9.10
C THR A 133 -3.00 8.96 8.51
N ALA A 134 -4.03 9.17 9.32
CA ALA A 134 -5.41 9.07 8.85
C ALA A 134 -5.74 10.10 7.76
N GLN A 135 -5.19 11.31 7.87
CA GLN A 135 -5.36 12.35 6.87
C GLN A 135 -4.78 11.94 5.52
N GLU A 136 -3.62 11.28 5.49
CA GLU A 136 -2.99 10.80 4.26
C GLU A 136 -3.79 9.66 3.62
N LEU A 137 -4.39 8.77 4.43
CA LEU A 137 -5.27 7.73 3.91
C LEU A 137 -6.53 8.32 3.25
N VAL A 138 -7.18 9.29 3.90
CA VAL A 138 -8.36 9.98 3.34
C VAL A 138 -7.98 10.80 2.11
N LEU A 139 -6.81 11.42 2.10
CA LEU A 139 -6.29 12.19 0.98
C LEU A 139 -6.12 11.32 -0.27
N LEU A 140 -5.49 10.15 -0.11
CA LEU A 140 -5.19 9.24 -1.23
C LEU A 140 -6.34 8.31 -1.63
N ALA A 141 -7.33 8.13 -0.78
CA ALA A 141 -8.54 7.36 -1.09
C ALA A 141 -9.38 8.02 -2.19
N ASP A 142 -9.99 7.22 -3.06
CA ASP A 142 -11.03 7.70 -3.99
C ASP A 142 -12.45 7.53 -3.42
N THR A 143 -12.60 6.72 -2.38
CA THR A 143 -13.89 6.40 -1.77
C THR A 143 -13.75 6.34 -0.25
N VAL A 144 -14.57 7.10 0.47
CA VAL A 144 -14.68 7.04 1.94
C VAL A 144 -16.16 7.00 2.31
N VAL A 145 -16.57 5.95 3.02
CA VAL A 145 -17.98 5.70 3.33
C VAL A 145 -18.15 5.11 4.71
N VAL A 146 -19.33 5.33 5.31
CA VAL A 146 -19.85 4.49 6.39
C VAL A 146 -20.70 3.41 5.74
N ALA A 147 -20.45 2.15 6.05
CA ALA A 147 -21.12 1.03 5.42
C ALA A 147 -21.35 -0.13 6.40
N ARG A 148 -22.41 -0.89 6.18
CA ARG A 148 -22.74 -2.08 6.96
C ARG A 148 -22.21 -3.32 6.28
N ALA A 149 -21.53 -4.19 7.03
CA ALA A 149 -21.09 -5.48 6.50
C ALA A 149 -22.30 -6.39 6.26
N VAL A 150 -22.44 -6.91 5.04
CA VAL A 150 -23.54 -7.81 4.65
C VAL A 150 -23.00 -9.20 4.31
N PRO A 151 -23.82 -10.26 4.34
CA PRO A 151 -23.38 -11.59 3.95
C PRO A 151 -22.77 -11.60 2.54
N ALA A 152 -21.58 -12.18 2.42
CA ALA A 152 -21.00 -12.48 1.12
C ALA A 152 -21.75 -13.68 0.51
N SER A 153 -21.97 -13.64 -0.81
CA SER A 153 -22.50 -14.81 -1.55
C SER A 153 -21.56 -16.01 -1.38
N PRO A 154 -22.07 -17.25 -1.34
CA PRO A 154 -21.23 -18.44 -1.19
C PRO A 154 -20.05 -18.48 -2.16
N GLN A 155 -18.92 -18.94 -1.61
CA GLN A 155 -17.55 -18.93 -2.14
C GLN A 155 -17.47 -19.49 -3.56
N SER A 156 -17.57 -18.62 -4.55
CA SER A 156 -17.08 -18.90 -5.90
C SER A 156 -15.80 -18.10 -6.11
N PRO A 157 -14.72 -18.70 -6.64
CA PRO A 157 -13.51 -17.96 -6.97
C PRO A 157 -13.86 -16.81 -7.91
N ARG A 158 -13.38 -15.61 -7.59
CA ARG A 158 -13.73 -14.42 -8.34
C ARG A 158 -12.97 -14.39 -9.66
N GLN A 159 -13.59 -13.82 -10.69
CA GLN A 159 -12.98 -13.70 -12.03
C GLN A 159 -11.76 -12.78 -12.05
N ASP A 160 -11.64 -11.89 -11.06
CA ASP A 160 -10.51 -10.98 -10.86
C ASP A 160 -9.31 -11.64 -10.17
N GLY A 161 -9.39 -12.95 -9.86
CA GLY A 161 -8.29 -13.74 -9.28
C GLY A 161 -8.22 -13.72 -7.75
N PHE A 162 -9.15 -13.04 -7.08
CA PHE A 162 -9.28 -13.09 -5.63
C PHE A 162 -10.11 -14.31 -5.19
N LEU A 163 -9.80 -14.87 -4.02
CA LEU A 163 -10.41 -16.13 -3.55
C LEU A 163 -11.74 -15.90 -2.85
N SER A 164 -11.94 -14.72 -2.27
CA SER A 164 -13.21 -14.35 -1.64
C SER A 164 -13.43 -12.84 -1.66
N GLU A 165 -14.50 -12.38 -1.02
CA GLU A 165 -14.80 -10.97 -0.84
C GLU A 165 -15.50 -10.72 0.49
N LEU A 166 -15.36 -9.51 0.99
CA LEU A 166 -16.31 -8.90 1.92
C LEU A 166 -17.29 -8.05 1.12
N ARG A 167 -18.55 -7.99 1.56
CA ARG A 167 -19.56 -7.12 0.99
C ARG A 167 -20.04 -6.11 2.00
N PHE A 168 -20.24 -4.89 1.53
CA PHE A 168 -20.76 -3.80 2.33
C PHE A 168 -21.89 -3.10 1.60
N GLU A 169 -22.91 -2.70 2.35
CA GLU A 169 -23.96 -1.78 1.90
C GLU A 169 -23.61 -0.39 2.42
N VAL A 170 -23.50 0.58 1.53
CA VAL A 170 -23.17 1.97 1.88
C VAL A 170 -24.35 2.60 2.61
N LEU A 171 -24.10 3.10 3.82
CA LEU A 171 -25.07 3.85 4.63
C LEU A 171 -24.90 5.36 4.44
N GLU A 172 -23.65 5.82 4.40
CA GLU A 172 -23.32 7.23 4.28
C GLU A 172 -22.08 7.41 3.40
N ARG A 173 -22.11 8.43 2.56
CA ARG A 173 -21.00 8.81 1.69
C ARG A 173 -20.27 10.02 2.29
N ILE A 174 -18.96 9.87 2.51
CA ILE A 174 -18.09 10.97 2.94
C ILE A 174 -17.29 11.50 1.74
N LYS A 175 -16.68 10.61 0.95
CA LYS A 175 -15.88 10.93 -0.25
C LYS A 175 -16.17 9.96 -1.40
N GLY A 176 -16.09 10.44 -2.64
CA GLY A 176 -16.24 9.63 -3.85
C GLY A 176 -17.68 9.57 -4.35
N THR A 177 -18.00 8.61 -5.23
CA THR A 177 -19.28 8.56 -5.97
C THR A 177 -20.26 7.48 -5.51
N SER A 178 -19.90 6.67 -4.51
CA SER A 178 -20.75 5.60 -4.00
C SER A 178 -22.01 6.16 -3.33
N SER A 179 -23.19 5.86 -3.88
CA SER A 179 -24.47 6.29 -3.32
C SER A 179 -24.88 5.46 -2.10
N SER A 180 -25.70 6.05 -1.22
CA SER A 180 -26.36 5.30 -0.16
C SER A 180 -27.21 4.16 -0.74
N GLY A 181 -27.19 3.00 -0.07
CA GLY A 181 -27.81 1.75 -0.52
C GLY A 181 -27.03 0.99 -1.60
N SER A 182 -25.96 1.57 -2.16
CA SER A 182 -25.11 0.84 -3.11
C SER A 182 -24.26 -0.23 -2.40
N GLN A 183 -23.86 -1.25 -3.16
CA GLN A 183 -22.96 -2.29 -2.64
C GLN A 183 -21.52 -2.05 -3.07
N ILE A 184 -20.60 -2.30 -2.14
CA ILE A 184 -19.16 -2.32 -2.39
C ILE A 184 -18.63 -3.72 -2.08
N SER A 185 -17.91 -4.29 -3.04
CA SER A 185 -17.15 -5.51 -2.87
C SER A 185 -15.70 -5.20 -2.49
N VAL A 186 -15.19 -5.83 -1.44
CA VAL A 186 -13.78 -5.79 -1.06
C VAL A 186 -13.18 -7.17 -1.32
N PRO A 187 -12.42 -7.35 -2.41
CA PRO A 187 -11.80 -8.63 -2.73
C PRO A 187 -10.73 -9.01 -1.72
N LEU A 188 -10.65 -10.29 -1.38
CA LEU A 188 -9.69 -10.86 -0.45
C LEU A 188 -8.87 -11.95 -1.13
N ARG A 189 -7.57 -11.95 -0.85
CA ARG A 189 -6.64 -13.03 -1.18
C ARG A 189 -6.88 -14.24 -0.29
N SER A 190 -7.44 -14.06 0.91
CA SER A 190 -7.91 -15.16 1.74
C SER A 190 -9.11 -15.86 1.08
N GLY A 191 -9.22 -17.17 1.28
CA GLY A 191 -10.32 -17.97 0.79
C GLY A 191 -9.91 -19.41 0.54
N THR A 192 -10.76 -20.13 -0.19
CA THR A 192 -10.53 -21.53 -0.56
C THR A 192 -9.92 -21.56 -1.96
N ASN A 193 -8.74 -22.18 -2.09
CA ASN A 193 -8.10 -22.43 -3.37
C ASN A 193 -8.86 -23.52 -4.16
N PRO A 194 -8.61 -23.66 -5.47
CA PRO A 194 -9.22 -24.71 -6.29
C PRO A 194 -8.96 -26.14 -5.80
N ASP A 195 -7.84 -26.37 -5.11
CA ASP A 195 -7.46 -27.66 -4.52
C ASP A 195 -8.11 -27.93 -3.15
N GLY A 196 -9.01 -27.05 -2.68
CA GLY A 196 -9.69 -27.15 -1.40
C GLY A 196 -8.88 -26.64 -0.20
N THR A 197 -7.61 -26.24 -0.39
CA THR A 197 -6.81 -25.66 0.69
C THR A 197 -7.32 -24.27 1.04
N ARG A 198 -7.25 -23.89 2.33
CA ARG A 198 -7.63 -22.55 2.79
C ARG A 198 -6.40 -21.67 2.96
N LEU A 199 -6.36 -20.55 2.24
CA LEU A 199 -5.39 -19.48 2.44
C LEU A 199 -5.99 -18.44 3.39
N ARG A 200 -5.23 -18.08 4.44
CA ARG A 200 -5.56 -16.96 5.32
C ARG A 200 -4.43 -15.95 5.31
N VAL A 201 -4.73 -14.74 4.85
CA VAL A 201 -3.82 -13.60 4.87
C VAL A 201 -4.15 -12.78 6.12
N THR A 202 -3.25 -12.78 7.10
CA THR A 202 -3.49 -12.14 8.40
C THR A 202 -3.63 -10.63 8.29
N SER A 203 -2.97 -10.01 7.31
CA SER A 203 -3.04 -8.57 7.01
C SER A 203 -4.40 -8.10 6.50
N GLU A 204 -5.30 -9.01 6.13
CA GLU A 204 -6.62 -8.65 5.62
C GLU A 204 -7.62 -8.36 6.75
N PRO A 205 -8.57 -7.45 6.51
CA PRO A 205 -9.54 -7.07 7.51
C PRO A 205 -10.49 -8.23 7.83
N THR A 206 -10.84 -8.36 9.11
CA THR A 206 -11.90 -9.27 9.56
C THR A 206 -13.10 -8.45 10.02
N VAL A 207 -14.28 -8.75 9.48
CA VAL A 207 -15.52 -8.03 9.79
C VAL A 207 -16.57 -8.93 10.42
N VAL A 208 -17.43 -8.32 11.23
CA VAL A 208 -18.61 -8.93 11.84
C VAL A 208 -19.81 -8.56 10.97
N GLN A 209 -20.56 -9.57 10.53
CA GLN A 209 -21.77 -9.34 9.73
C GLN A 209 -22.76 -8.49 10.53
N GLY A 210 -23.42 -7.54 9.85
CA GLY A 210 -24.37 -6.61 10.44
C GLY A 210 -23.74 -5.40 11.13
N ALA A 211 -22.46 -5.44 11.47
CA ALA A 211 -21.78 -4.30 12.07
C ALA A 211 -21.49 -3.18 11.06
N THR A 212 -21.41 -1.96 11.57
CA THR A 212 -21.13 -0.75 10.78
C THR A 212 -19.63 -0.43 10.81
N TYR A 213 -19.13 0.03 9.67
CA TYR A 213 -17.72 0.31 9.46
C TYR A 213 -17.53 1.64 8.74
N LEU A 214 -16.49 2.38 9.13
CA LEU A 214 -15.88 3.38 8.26
C LEU A 214 -14.88 2.66 7.35
N LEU A 215 -15.05 2.85 6.04
CA LEU A 215 -14.19 2.28 5.00
C LEU A 215 -13.44 3.39 4.30
N ILE A 216 -12.11 3.28 4.24
CA ILE A 216 -11.24 4.12 3.43
C ILE A 216 -10.69 3.25 2.30
N LEU A 217 -11.15 3.50 1.07
CA LEU A 217 -10.99 2.58 -0.04
C LEU A 217 -10.36 3.26 -1.27
N SER A 218 -9.76 2.44 -2.13
CA SER A 218 -9.40 2.86 -3.48
C SER A 218 -9.80 1.82 -4.54
N LYS A 219 -10.73 2.22 -5.41
CA LYS A 219 -11.04 1.53 -6.67
C LYS A 219 -9.83 1.54 -7.61
N ASN A 220 -9.13 2.67 -7.71
CA ASN A 220 -7.96 2.80 -8.58
C ASN A 220 -6.85 1.82 -8.18
N TRP A 221 -6.61 1.66 -6.87
CA TRP A 221 -5.64 0.69 -6.35
C TRP A 221 -6.05 -0.76 -6.61
N TYR A 222 -7.32 -1.09 -6.39
CA TYR A 222 -7.85 -2.42 -6.74
C TYR A 222 -7.63 -2.78 -8.20
N GLN A 223 -7.97 -1.86 -9.11
CA GLN A 223 -7.79 -2.07 -10.55
C GLN A 223 -6.31 -2.26 -10.89
N GLN A 224 -5.41 -1.50 -10.25
CA GLN A 224 -3.97 -1.68 -10.42
C GLN A 224 -3.55 -3.11 -10.05
N LEU A 225 -3.85 -3.55 -8.82
CA LEU A 225 -3.46 -4.88 -8.33
C LEU A 225 -4.00 -6.02 -9.20
N THR A 226 -5.22 -5.85 -9.71
CA THR A 226 -5.88 -6.84 -10.56
C THR A 226 -5.17 -6.99 -11.90
N VAL A 227 -4.83 -5.87 -12.54
CA VAL A 227 -4.12 -5.86 -13.83
C VAL A 227 -2.66 -6.29 -13.67
N GLU A 228 -1.99 -5.93 -12.57
CA GLU A 228 -0.66 -6.45 -12.22
C GLU A 228 -0.65 -7.98 -12.13
N SER A 229 -1.76 -8.58 -11.67
CA SER A 229 -1.94 -10.03 -11.59
C SER A 229 -2.35 -10.67 -12.93
N GLY A 230 -2.41 -9.89 -14.02
CA GLY A 230 -2.85 -10.35 -15.34
C GLY A 230 -4.35 -10.66 -15.43
N LYS A 231 -5.15 -10.15 -14.49
CA LYS A 231 -6.61 -10.34 -14.44
C LYS A 231 -7.35 -9.08 -14.86
N ARG A 232 -8.68 -9.16 -14.95
CA ARG A 232 -9.55 -8.03 -15.26
C ARG A 232 -10.38 -7.67 -14.02
N PRO A 233 -10.56 -6.38 -13.72
CA PRO A 233 -11.47 -5.94 -12.65
C PRO A 233 -12.87 -6.51 -12.86
N SER A 234 -13.48 -7.05 -11.81
CA SER A 234 -14.82 -7.64 -11.86
C SER A 234 -15.92 -6.64 -11.52
N THR A 235 -17.15 -7.01 -11.89
CA THR A 235 -18.40 -6.39 -11.39
C THR A 235 -19.00 -7.28 -10.29
N PRO A 236 -19.67 -6.74 -9.25
CA PRO A 236 -20.02 -5.32 -8.98
C PRO A 236 -18.82 -4.44 -8.55
N PRO A 237 -19.00 -3.11 -8.34
CA PRO A 237 -17.92 -2.18 -8.02
C PRO A 237 -17.06 -2.70 -6.86
N SER A 238 -15.80 -2.93 -7.15
CA SER A 238 -14.83 -3.48 -6.20
C SER A 238 -13.74 -2.47 -5.88
N ALA A 239 -13.27 -2.47 -4.64
CA ALA A 239 -12.25 -1.56 -4.15
C ALA A 239 -11.31 -2.22 -3.14
N SER A 240 -10.06 -1.74 -3.10
CA SER A 240 -9.08 -2.20 -2.13
C SER A 240 -9.16 -1.36 -0.88
N VAL A 241 -9.03 -1.99 0.28
CA VAL A 241 -9.01 -1.31 1.58
C VAL A 241 -7.65 -0.65 1.78
N LEU A 242 -7.66 0.65 2.05
CA LEU A 242 -6.52 1.37 2.60
C LEU A 242 -6.58 1.35 4.13
N SER A 243 -7.78 1.50 4.70
CA SER A 243 -8.03 1.28 6.14
C SER A 243 -9.50 0.99 6.42
N VAL A 244 -9.77 0.32 7.54
CA VAL A 244 -11.11 -0.01 8.03
C VAL A 244 -11.20 0.17 9.54
N TYR A 245 -12.30 0.77 9.98
CA TYR A 245 -12.60 0.97 11.39
C TYR A 245 -14.01 0.48 11.65
N GLN A 246 -14.19 -0.34 12.68
CA GLN A 246 -15.52 -0.67 13.17
C GLN A 246 -16.07 0.54 13.93
N LEU A 247 -17.31 0.92 13.64
CA LEU A 247 -18.00 1.97 14.38
C LEU A 247 -18.61 1.36 15.65
N GLY A 248 -18.27 1.91 16.81
CA GLY A 248 -18.90 1.60 18.08
C GLY A 248 -20.26 2.28 18.20
N ASP A 249 -21.11 1.76 19.10
CA ASP A 249 -22.45 2.30 19.35
C ASP A 249 -22.42 3.74 19.91
N ASP A 250 -21.29 4.14 20.50
CA ASP A 250 -20.98 5.49 20.99
C ASP A 250 -20.39 6.43 19.92
N GLY A 251 -20.29 5.96 18.67
CA GLY A 251 -19.67 6.69 17.56
C GLY A 251 -18.13 6.64 17.55
N SER A 252 -17.50 5.87 18.43
CA SER A 252 -16.05 5.68 18.44
C SER A 252 -15.58 4.81 17.27
N LEU A 253 -14.36 5.07 16.78
CA LEU A 253 -13.74 4.26 15.74
C LEU A 253 -12.75 3.25 16.34
N LEU A 254 -13.08 1.97 16.21
CA LEU A 254 -12.27 0.86 16.67
C LEU A 254 -11.50 0.28 15.48
N HIS A 255 -10.18 0.43 15.50
CA HIS A 255 -9.34 -0.14 14.45
C HIS A 255 -9.26 -1.67 14.62
N ARG A 256 -9.87 -2.43 13.70
CA ARG A 256 -9.69 -3.89 13.66
C ARG A 256 -8.43 -4.22 12.87
N SER A 257 -7.34 -4.41 13.60
CA SER A 257 -6.05 -4.82 13.05
C SER A 257 -6.14 -6.15 12.28
N GLY A 258 -5.75 -6.11 11.01
CA GLY A 258 -5.11 -7.23 10.30
C GLY A 258 -3.59 -7.03 10.14
N GLY A 259 -3.10 -5.79 10.03
CA GLY A 259 -1.69 -5.48 9.84
C GLY A 259 -1.10 -4.60 10.96
N SER A 260 0.21 -4.72 11.18
CA SER A 260 1.02 -3.87 12.06
C SER A 260 0.95 -2.40 11.63
N THR A 261 -0.06 -1.68 12.08
CA THR A 261 -0.17 -0.21 11.98
C THR A 261 -0.54 0.34 13.35
N SER A 262 0.40 0.22 14.28
CA SER A 262 0.36 0.96 15.54
C SER A 262 0.52 2.45 15.21
N GLY A 263 -0.55 3.24 15.25
CA GLY A 263 -0.45 4.70 15.19
C GLY A 263 -1.58 5.47 14.51
N ILE A 264 -2.52 4.82 13.83
CA ILE A 264 -3.59 5.52 13.09
C ILE A 264 -4.83 5.72 13.96
N ALA A 265 -4.76 6.69 14.88
CA ALA A 265 -5.89 7.02 15.76
C ALA A 265 -6.85 8.00 15.07
N LEU A 266 -7.85 7.48 14.37
CA LEU A 266 -9.10 8.21 14.12
C LEU A 266 -10.03 8.00 15.31
N ARG A 267 -10.67 9.07 15.79
CA ARG A 267 -11.54 9.01 16.96
C ARG A 267 -13.01 8.85 16.59
N SER A 268 -13.45 9.51 15.52
CA SER A 268 -14.86 9.50 15.10
C SER A 268 -15.02 9.70 13.59
N VAL A 269 -16.20 9.35 13.07
CA VAL A 269 -16.59 9.63 11.69
C VAL A 269 -16.61 11.14 11.42
N THR A 270 -17.01 11.94 12.41
CA THR A 270 -17.00 13.40 12.32
C THR A 270 -15.61 13.96 12.07
N GLU A 271 -14.58 13.42 12.73
CA GLU A 271 -13.18 13.81 12.48
C GLU A 271 -12.79 13.56 11.01
N VAL A 272 -13.21 12.42 10.46
CA VAL A 272 -12.94 12.05 9.06
C VAL A 272 -13.67 12.95 8.07
N ALA A 273 -14.92 13.30 8.36
CA ALA A 273 -15.67 14.28 7.58
C ALA A 273 -14.98 15.66 7.61
N HIS A 274 -14.48 16.12 8.77
CA HIS A 274 -13.73 17.37 8.87
C HIS A 274 -12.41 17.32 8.10
N ILE A 275 -11.69 16.20 8.17
CA ILE A 275 -10.48 15.97 7.34
C ILE A 275 -10.84 16.10 5.87
N HIS A 276 -11.93 15.45 5.43
CA HIS A 276 -12.40 15.53 4.06
C HIS A 276 -12.73 16.98 3.66
N GLU A 277 -13.54 17.70 4.44
CA GLU A 277 -13.90 19.10 4.15
C GLU A 277 -12.67 20.01 4.03
N ARG A 278 -11.70 19.88 4.94
CA ARG A 278 -10.44 20.65 4.89
C ARG A 278 -9.65 20.39 3.62
N LEU A 279 -9.70 19.17 3.12
CA LEU A 279 -8.94 18.73 1.95
C LEU A 279 -9.72 18.94 0.64
N ARG A 280 -11.03 19.23 0.66
CA ARG A 280 -11.89 19.31 -0.54
C ARG A 280 -11.40 20.31 -1.59
N GLY A 281 -10.79 21.41 -1.17
CA GLY A 281 -10.20 22.39 -2.08
C GLY A 281 -8.84 22.00 -2.68
N ALA A 282 -8.24 20.89 -2.22
CA ALA A 282 -6.82 20.59 -2.43
C ALA A 282 -6.51 19.59 -3.55
N LEU A 283 -7.48 18.91 -4.18
CA LEU A 283 -7.21 18.19 -5.44
C LEU A 283 -8.30 18.50 -6.47
N ASN A 284 -7.96 18.34 -7.75
CA ASN A 284 -8.86 18.67 -8.87
C ASN A 284 -9.98 17.63 -9.06
N ALA A 285 -9.78 16.40 -8.59
CA ALA A 285 -10.70 15.28 -8.77
C ALA A 285 -11.27 14.81 -7.41
N TRP A 286 -12.34 15.45 -6.94
CA TRP A 286 -12.96 15.13 -5.64
C TRP A 286 -14.41 14.65 -5.72
N ASP A 287 -15.13 14.96 -6.81
CA ASP A 287 -16.52 14.56 -7.03
C ASP A 287 -16.68 13.65 -8.25
#